data_AF-A0A7C4Q8M1-F1
#
_entry.id   AF-A0A7C4Q8M1-F1
#
_cell.length_a   1.000
_cell.length_b   1.000
_cell.length_c   1.000
_cell.angle_alpha   90.00
_cell.angle_beta   90.00
_cell.angle_gamma   90.00
#
_symmetry.space_group_name_H-M   'P 1'
#
loop_
_entity.id
_entity.type
_entity.pdbx_description
1 polymer ?
#
loop_
_entity_poly.entity_id
_entity_poly.type
_entity_poly.pdbx_seq_one_letter_code
_entity_poly.pdbx_strand_id
1 'polypeptide(L)'
;MFNGIRTFKNSIIIAFIATSLTGCAQKAAIQPAHQASISTGPRLELRLTPGPFYEHEVRTLFARYTVRPQVAVWMETLDGSYIGTIYVTEAVAKSRYKMAPSKGRPEALPVWSGKKEDGIDALSSPTTVGKESVNGSTLVFGLKPGRYAIMLETNRSYDWNATYTRKNSGVNGQPSIIYRAELEIGCGSNTALFQPIGTGSVDGSDSRIRPGLHGIDTALQLFSSMQVTSREQ
;
A
#
# COMPACT_ATOMS: atom_id res chain seq x y z
N MET A 1 -3.58 19.55 -85.40
CA MET A 1 -3.76 20.88 -86.01
C MET A 1 -3.76 21.91 -84.91
N PHE A 2 -3.05 23.01 -85.14
CA PHE A 2 -2.67 24.04 -84.17
C PHE A 2 -3.79 25.03 -83.82
N ASN A 3 -3.56 25.69 -82.69
CA ASN A 3 -3.80 27.11 -82.36
C ASN A 3 -5.11 27.55 -81.69
N GLY A 4 -4.92 28.29 -80.60
CA GLY A 4 -5.94 29.10 -79.93
C GLY A 4 -5.41 29.87 -78.72
N ILE A 5 -4.47 30.80 -78.95
CA ILE A 5 -3.92 31.79 -78.00
C ILE A 5 -5.00 32.78 -77.53
N ARG A 6 -4.96 33.21 -76.25
CA ARG A 6 -5.26 34.56 -75.69
C ARG A 6 -5.63 34.41 -74.19
N THR A 7 -5.25 35.23 -73.22
CA THR A 7 -4.43 36.45 -73.11
C THR A 7 -4.16 36.68 -71.61
N PHE A 8 -3.02 37.29 -71.31
CA PHE A 8 -2.64 37.88 -70.02
C PHE A 8 -3.68 38.86 -69.46
N LYS A 9 -3.88 38.87 -68.14
CA LYS A 9 -4.23 40.08 -67.38
C LYS A 9 -3.40 40.17 -66.10
N ASN A 10 -2.69 41.28 -66.01
CA ASN A 10 -1.93 41.79 -64.86
C ASN A 10 -2.84 42.11 -63.67
N SER A 11 -2.29 41.99 -62.46
CA SER A 11 -2.35 42.96 -61.34
C SER A 11 -1.69 42.32 -60.11
N ILE A 12 -0.44 42.64 -59.79
CA ILE A 12 -0.01 43.67 -58.82
C ILE A 12 -0.56 43.43 -57.40
N ILE A 13 0.26 42.71 -56.63
CA ILE A 13 0.74 42.94 -55.25
C ILE A 13 -0.07 43.93 -54.39
N ILE A 14 -0.69 43.40 -53.32
CA ILE A 14 -0.82 44.09 -52.03
C ILE A 14 -0.30 43.14 -50.95
N ALA A 15 0.78 43.53 -50.29
CA ALA A 15 1.37 42.85 -49.16
C ALA A 15 0.52 43.13 -47.90
N PHE A 16 0.07 42.06 -47.23
CA PHE A 16 -0.37 42.13 -45.84
C PHE A 16 0.61 41.34 -44.98
N ILE A 17 1.44 42.08 -44.26
CA ILE A 17 2.25 41.56 -43.16
C ILE A 17 1.28 41.30 -42.00
N ALA A 18 0.93 40.04 -41.78
CA ALA A 18 0.23 39.60 -40.59
C ALA A 18 1.23 38.85 -39.69
N THR A 19 1.83 39.59 -38.76
CA THR A 19 2.52 39.05 -37.59
C THR A 19 1.55 38.22 -36.76
N SER A 20 1.66 36.90 -36.83
CA SER A 20 0.98 36.00 -35.88
C SER A 20 2.02 35.53 -34.85
N LEU A 21 1.95 36.16 -33.69
CA LEU A 21 2.58 35.67 -32.47
C LEU A 21 1.99 34.28 -32.16
N THR A 22 2.86 33.28 -32.18
CA THR A 22 2.62 31.95 -31.60
C THR A 22 2.35 32.10 -30.11
N GLY A 23 1.08 32.21 -29.75
CA GLY A 23 0.57 31.98 -28.41
C GLY A 23 -0.31 30.74 -28.43
N CYS A 24 0.24 29.58 -28.11
CA CYS A 24 -0.59 28.44 -27.71
C CYS A 24 -1.24 28.80 -26.36
N ALA A 25 -2.42 29.40 -26.41
CA ALA A 25 -3.32 29.44 -25.28
C ALA A 25 -3.82 28.01 -25.04
N GLN A 26 -3.10 27.26 -24.21
CA GLN A 26 -3.52 25.96 -23.75
C GLN A 26 -4.69 26.19 -22.81
N LYS A 27 -5.90 26.07 -23.36
CA LYS A 27 -7.16 26.07 -22.61
C LYS A 27 -7.02 24.94 -21.59
N ALA A 28 -6.78 25.28 -20.33
CA ALA A 28 -6.74 24.31 -19.25
C ALA A 28 -8.09 23.60 -19.25
N ALA A 29 -8.10 22.34 -19.69
CA ALA A 29 -9.24 21.47 -19.51
C ALA A 29 -9.42 21.36 -17.99
N ILE A 30 -10.47 22.00 -17.47
CA ILE A 30 -10.95 21.78 -16.12
C ILE A 30 -11.31 20.30 -16.08
N GLN A 31 -10.41 19.48 -15.55
CA GLN A 31 -10.77 18.13 -15.14
C GLN A 31 -11.92 18.32 -14.16
N PRO A 32 -13.08 17.66 -14.35
CA PRO A 32 -14.11 17.69 -13.31
C PRO A 32 -13.42 17.21 -12.04
N ALA A 33 -13.41 18.07 -11.02
CA ALA A 33 -12.96 17.70 -9.70
C ALA A 33 -13.67 16.39 -9.38
N HIS A 34 -12.89 15.32 -9.19
CA HIS A 34 -13.40 14.03 -8.76
C HIS A 34 -14.20 14.32 -7.49
N GLN A 35 -15.53 14.37 -7.62
CA GLN A 35 -16.40 14.65 -6.50
C GLN A 35 -16.09 13.56 -5.49
N ALA A 36 -15.45 13.95 -4.39
CA ALA A 36 -15.33 13.09 -3.24
C ALA A 36 -16.77 12.81 -2.80
N SER A 37 -17.31 11.67 -3.24
CA SER A 37 -18.56 11.13 -2.75
C SER A 37 -18.43 11.10 -1.23
N ILE A 38 -19.28 11.86 -0.54
CA ILE A 38 -19.35 11.84 0.92
C ILE A 38 -19.68 10.41 1.30
N SER A 39 -18.68 9.74 1.87
CA SER A 39 -18.75 8.32 2.18
C SER A 39 -19.52 8.20 3.51
N THR A 40 -20.78 7.77 3.48
CA THR A 40 -21.72 7.72 4.61
C THR A 40 -21.67 6.42 5.43
N GLY A 41 -20.50 5.80 5.57
CA GLY A 41 -20.30 4.52 6.25
C GLY A 41 -19.33 4.66 7.43
N PRO A 42 -19.30 3.69 8.36
CA PRO A 42 -18.33 3.70 9.44
C PRO A 42 -16.91 3.74 8.85
N ARG A 43 -16.01 4.49 9.47
CA ARG A 43 -14.62 4.63 9.00
C ARG A 43 -13.70 3.81 9.88
N LEU A 44 -12.86 2.98 9.26
CA LEU A 44 -11.74 2.37 9.98
C LEU A 44 -10.57 3.34 10.05
N GLU A 45 -10.01 3.53 11.23
CA GLU A 45 -8.78 4.30 11.46
C GLU A 45 -7.72 3.36 12.03
N LEU A 46 -6.63 3.16 11.30
CA LEU A 46 -5.47 2.39 11.76
C LEU A 46 -4.44 3.36 12.35
N ARG A 47 -3.99 3.11 13.57
CA ARG A 47 -2.87 3.84 14.17
C ARG A 47 -1.75 2.85 14.47
N LEU A 48 -0.65 3.00 13.75
CA LEU A 48 0.56 2.20 13.88
C LEU A 48 1.68 3.13 14.32
N THR A 49 2.14 3.03 15.56
CA THR A 49 3.21 3.89 16.09
C THR A 49 4.56 3.19 15.91
N PRO A 50 5.53 3.78 15.19
CA PRO A 50 6.87 3.22 15.05
C PRO A 50 7.49 2.83 16.39
N GLY A 51 8.10 1.65 16.43
CA GLY A 51 8.89 1.18 17.56
C GLY A 51 10.38 1.46 17.38
N PRO A 52 11.22 1.09 18.37
CA PRO A 52 12.66 1.37 18.33
C PRO A 52 13.39 0.66 17.18
N PHE A 53 12.85 -0.42 16.64
CA PHE A 53 13.44 -1.18 15.52
C PHE A 53 12.71 -0.96 14.20
N TYR A 54 11.84 0.05 14.11
CA TYR A 54 11.06 0.36 12.90
C TYR A 54 11.96 0.64 11.68
N GLU A 55 13.06 1.37 11.87
CA GLU A 55 14.02 1.64 10.81
C GLU A 55 15.33 0.90 11.06
N HIS A 56 15.98 0.50 9.98
CA HIS A 56 17.34 -0.01 10.03
C HIS A 56 18.14 0.53 8.86
N GLU A 57 19.31 1.09 9.16
CA GLU A 57 20.24 1.56 8.13
C GLU A 57 21.05 0.38 7.60
N VAL A 58 20.92 0.09 6.31
CA VAL A 58 21.76 -0.88 5.63
C VAL A 58 22.90 -0.15 4.96
N ARG A 59 24.12 -0.50 5.35
CA ARG A 59 25.36 -0.02 4.74
C ARG A 59 26.00 -1.11 3.92
N THR A 60 26.15 -0.86 2.62
CA THR A 60 26.93 -1.68 1.69
C THR A 60 28.20 -0.93 1.27
N LEU A 61 29.07 -1.57 0.50
CA LEU A 61 30.29 -0.92 -0.03
C LEU A 61 29.98 0.31 -0.91
N PHE A 62 28.83 0.35 -1.59
CA PHE A 62 28.51 1.39 -2.60
C PHE A 62 27.26 2.21 -2.30
N ALA A 63 26.47 1.83 -1.30
CA ALA A 63 25.21 2.50 -1.00
C ALA A 63 24.84 2.42 0.49
N ARG A 64 24.12 3.43 0.95
CA ARG A 64 23.42 3.45 2.23
C ARG A 64 21.95 3.67 1.96
N TYR A 65 21.10 2.85 2.58
CA TYR A 65 19.66 3.01 2.47
C TYR A 65 18.98 2.54 3.75
N THR A 66 17.88 3.20 4.08
CA THR A 66 17.04 2.82 5.21
C THR A 66 15.99 1.83 4.77
N VAL A 67 15.87 0.72 5.49
CA VAL A 67 14.76 -0.22 5.34
C VAL A 67 13.73 0.01 6.43
N ARG A 68 12.45 -0.12 6.05
CA ARG A 68 11.26 0.02 6.90
C ARG A 68 10.39 -1.23 6.75
N PRO A 69 9.56 -1.57 7.75
CA PRO A 69 8.66 -2.70 7.65
C PRO A 69 7.69 -2.54 6.48
N GLN A 70 7.38 -3.67 5.86
CA GLN A 70 6.21 -3.84 5.03
C GLN A 70 5.05 -4.26 5.92
N VAL A 71 3.86 -3.77 5.60
CA VAL A 71 2.65 -4.05 6.38
C VAL A 71 1.49 -4.31 5.44
N ALA A 72 0.70 -5.34 5.74
CA ALA A 72 -0.63 -5.52 5.20
C ALA A 72 -1.64 -5.62 6.35
N VAL A 73 -2.80 -5.00 6.18
CA VAL A 73 -3.93 -5.08 7.09
C VAL A 73 -5.15 -5.48 6.29
N TRP A 74 -5.86 -6.51 6.73
CA TRP A 74 -7.06 -7.01 6.07
C TRP A 74 -8.13 -7.39 7.10
N MET A 75 -9.34 -7.57 6.61
CA MET A 75 -10.49 -7.98 7.40
C MET A 75 -10.85 -9.43 7.08
N GLU A 76 -11.26 -10.15 8.13
CA GLU A 76 -11.85 -11.48 8.04
C GLU A 76 -13.13 -11.55 8.87
N THR A 77 -14.01 -12.48 8.50
CA THR A 77 -15.03 -13.02 9.42
C THR A 77 -14.35 -13.73 10.59
N LEU A 78 -15.08 -13.97 11.69
CA LEU A 78 -14.51 -14.67 12.85
C LEU A 78 -14.12 -16.13 12.58
N ASP A 79 -14.66 -16.75 11.53
CA ASP A 79 -14.27 -18.10 11.07
C ASP A 79 -13.04 -18.10 10.14
N GLY A 80 -12.47 -16.94 9.84
CA GLY A 80 -11.23 -16.80 9.07
C GLY A 80 -11.41 -16.61 7.56
N SER A 81 -12.65 -16.40 7.09
CA SER A 81 -12.93 -16.08 5.69
C SER A 81 -12.49 -14.65 5.36
N TYR A 82 -11.71 -14.49 4.30
CA TYR A 82 -11.21 -13.18 3.85
C TYR A 82 -12.37 -12.29 3.36
N ILE A 83 -12.36 -11.02 3.78
CA ILE A 83 -13.35 -10.02 3.36
C ILE A 83 -12.70 -8.99 2.42
N GLY A 84 -11.51 -8.50 2.77
CA GLY A 84 -10.86 -7.47 1.96
C GLY A 84 -9.63 -6.86 2.63
N THR A 85 -8.76 -6.28 1.82
CA THR A 85 -7.53 -5.61 2.28
C THR A 85 -7.83 -4.14 2.60
N ILE A 86 -7.58 -3.73 3.84
CA ILE A 86 -7.80 -2.38 4.34
C ILE A 86 -6.62 -1.47 3.98
N TYR A 87 -5.40 -1.98 4.17
CA TYR A 87 -4.17 -1.23 3.99
C TYR A 87 -3.04 -2.15 3.53
N VAL A 88 -2.17 -1.63 2.67
CA VAL A 88 -0.92 -2.29 2.32
C VAL A 88 0.15 -1.24 2.01
N THR A 89 1.39 -1.48 2.44
CA THR A 89 2.51 -0.59 2.10
C THR A 89 2.71 -0.50 0.59
N GLU A 90 2.98 0.70 0.07
CA GLU A 90 3.04 0.93 -1.39
C GLU A 90 4.01 0.01 -2.13
N ALA A 91 5.16 -0.31 -1.53
CA ALA A 91 6.14 -1.19 -2.17
C ALA A 91 5.58 -2.60 -2.42
N VAL A 92 4.74 -3.10 -1.51
CA VAL A 92 4.00 -4.37 -1.67
C VAL A 92 2.87 -4.18 -2.70
N ALA A 93 2.07 -3.12 -2.57
CA ALA A 93 0.92 -2.86 -3.45
C ALA A 93 1.33 -2.74 -4.93
N LYS A 94 2.44 -2.06 -5.21
CA LYS A 94 2.92 -1.82 -6.58
C LYS A 94 3.91 -2.89 -7.06
N SER A 95 4.21 -3.91 -6.24
CA SER A 95 5.31 -4.87 -6.50
C SER A 95 6.64 -4.19 -6.85
N ARG A 96 6.87 -2.96 -6.37
CA ARG A 96 8.01 -2.11 -6.74
C ARG A 96 9.20 -2.39 -5.83
N TYR A 97 9.78 -3.56 -5.99
CA TYR A 97 11.04 -3.88 -5.34
C TYR A 97 12.19 -3.50 -6.28
N LYS A 98 12.91 -2.41 -5.98
CA LYS A 98 14.00 -1.88 -6.82
C LYS A 98 15.13 -2.89 -7.11
N MET A 99 15.20 -3.99 -6.36
CA MET A 99 16.18 -5.07 -6.53
C MET A 99 15.61 -6.49 -6.29
N ALA A 100 14.30 -6.71 -6.43
CA ALA A 100 13.73 -8.07 -6.31
C ALA A 100 13.35 -8.64 -7.69
N PRO A 101 13.16 -9.97 -7.79
CA PRO A 101 12.68 -10.62 -9.01
C PRO A 101 11.36 -10.00 -9.50
N SER A 102 11.08 -10.14 -10.80
CA SER A 102 9.88 -9.60 -11.47
C SER A 102 8.54 -10.03 -10.86
N LYS A 103 8.53 -11.06 -10.00
CA LYS A 103 7.36 -11.56 -9.24
C LYS A 103 7.16 -10.89 -7.88
N GLY A 104 7.97 -9.90 -7.51
CA GLY A 104 7.92 -9.24 -6.20
C GLY A 104 8.60 -10.04 -5.09
N ARG A 105 8.23 -9.77 -3.83
CA ARG A 105 8.69 -10.50 -2.64
C ARG A 105 7.52 -11.11 -1.87
N PRO A 106 6.93 -12.22 -2.35
CA PRO A 106 5.87 -12.91 -1.62
C PRO A 106 6.33 -13.32 -0.20
N GLU A 107 7.62 -13.52 0.02
CA GLU A 107 8.20 -13.80 1.34
C GLU A 107 8.13 -12.63 2.33
N ALA A 108 7.86 -11.41 1.87
CA ALA A 108 7.72 -10.27 2.77
C ALA A 108 6.45 -10.40 3.62
N LEU A 109 5.32 -10.77 3.01
CA LEU A 109 4.02 -10.89 3.67
C LEU A 109 3.28 -12.15 3.17
N PRO A 110 3.81 -13.35 3.47
CA PRO A 110 3.34 -14.59 2.85
C PRO A 110 1.91 -14.98 3.21
N VAL A 111 1.43 -14.64 4.41
CA VAL A 111 0.07 -14.98 4.85
C VAL A 111 -0.96 -14.15 4.09
N TRP A 112 -0.79 -12.83 4.07
CA TRP A 112 -1.65 -11.93 3.33
C TRP A 112 -1.58 -12.20 1.82
N SER A 113 -0.38 -12.45 1.28
CA SER A 113 -0.21 -12.70 -0.16
C SER A 113 -0.95 -13.94 -0.66
N GLY A 114 -1.13 -14.96 0.19
CA GLY A 114 -1.92 -16.14 -0.14
C GLY A 114 -3.44 -15.98 0.09
N LYS A 115 -3.85 -14.94 0.82
CA LYS A 115 -5.27 -14.65 1.10
C LYS A 115 -5.89 -13.64 0.14
N LYS A 116 -5.09 -12.68 -0.34
CA LYS A 116 -5.61 -11.58 -1.16
C LYS A 116 -6.27 -12.13 -2.44
N GLU A 117 -7.48 -11.67 -2.71
CA GLU A 117 -8.16 -11.85 -3.99
C GLU A 117 -7.74 -10.76 -5.00
N ASP A 118 -7.96 -10.99 -6.29
CA ASP A 118 -7.62 -10.03 -7.35
C ASP A 118 -8.54 -8.80 -7.29
N GLY A 119 -7.98 -7.59 -7.40
CA GLY A 119 -8.74 -6.33 -7.31
C GLY A 119 -8.60 -5.60 -5.98
N ILE A 120 -7.36 -5.28 -5.58
CA ILE A 120 -7.04 -4.59 -4.33
C ILE A 120 -7.64 -3.17 -4.31
N ASP A 121 -8.74 -2.96 -3.57
CA ASP A 121 -9.28 -1.63 -3.20
C ASP A 121 -8.63 -1.10 -1.90
N ALA A 122 -7.35 -1.40 -1.70
CA ALA A 122 -6.61 -1.00 -0.52
C ALA A 122 -5.96 0.36 -0.71
N LEU A 123 -5.94 1.15 0.36
CA LEU A 123 -5.20 2.40 0.38
C LEU A 123 -3.71 2.11 0.43
N SER A 124 -3.02 2.29 -0.71
CA SER A 124 -1.55 2.27 -0.74
C SER A 124 -1.01 3.63 -0.30
N SER A 125 -0.35 3.70 0.85
CA SER A 125 0.30 4.94 1.29
C SER A 125 1.80 4.93 0.97
N PRO A 126 2.35 6.02 0.39
CA PRO A 126 3.79 6.22 0.26
C PRO A 126 4.38 6.36 1.65
N THR A 127 4.92 5.26 2.17
CA THR A 127 5.63 5.11 3.44
C THR A 127 6.02 6.42 4.13
N THR A 128 5.19 6.86 5.08
CA THR A 128 5.62 7.46 6.35
C THR A 128 4.50 7.24 7.35
N VAL A 129 4.57 6.13 8.08
CA VAL A 129 3.76 5.93 9.31
C VAL A 129 4.16 6.94 10.40
N GLY A 130 5.16 7.78 10.14
CA GLY A 130 5.58 8.91 10.99
C GLY A 130 4.56 10.04 11.16
N LYS A 131 3.35 9.92 10.59
CA LYS A 131 2.18 10.70 11.01
C LYS A 131 1.05 9.73 11.31
N GLU A 132 0.92 9.41 12.59
CA GLU A 132 0.04 8.41 13.17
C GLU A 132 -1.44 8.61 12.81
N SER A 133 -1.88 8.00 11.71
CA SER A 133 -3.23 7.49 11.45
C SER A 133 -3.36 7.24 9.95
N VAL A 134 -3.56 5.98 9.56
CA VAL A 134 -3.99 5.61 8.21
C VAL A 134 -5.50 5.43 8.27
N ASN A 135 -6.22 6.26 7.53
CA ASN A 135 -7.64 6.04 7.34
C ASN A 135 -7.81 4.84 6.40
N GLY A 136 -8.56 3.84 6.82
CA GLY A 136 -8.85 2.62 6.08
C GLY A 136 -9.93 2.81 5.00
N SER A 137 -9.90 1.87 4.05
CA SER A 137 -10.67 1.80 2.80
C SER A 137 -12.20 1.91 2.93
N THR A 138 -12.84 2.12 1.78
CA THR A 138 -14.26 1.95 1.46
C THR A 138 -14.84 0.55 1.74
N LEU A 139 -14.06 -0.44 2.17
CA LEU A 139 -14.55 -1.78 2.52
C LEU A 139 -15.64 -1.82 3.60
N VAL A 140 -15.79 -0.76 4.40
CA VAL A 140 -16.86 -0.69 5.40
C VAL A 140 -18.23 -0.40 4.76
N PHE A 141 -18.28 0.05 3.51
CA PHE A 141 -19.53 0.23 2.77
C PHE A 141 -20.16 -1.13 2.48
N GLY A 142 -21.27 -1.43 3.18
CA GLY A 142 -22.06 -2.64 2.95
C GLY A 142 -21.77 -3.79 3.91
N LEU A 143 -20.87 -3.63 4.88
CA LEU A 143 -20.72 -4.62 5.95
C LEU A 143 -21.95 -4.61 6.86
N LYS A 144 -22.45 -5.80 7.21
CA LYS A 144 -23.50 -5.94 8.21
C LYS A 144 -22.93 -5.61 9.59
N PRO A 145 -23.71 -5.00 10.50
CA PRO A 145 -23.28 -4.84 11.88
C PRO A 145 -22.88 -6.18 12.50
N GLY A 146 -21.79 -6.20 13.26
CA GLY A 146 -21.26 -7.44 13.83
C GLY A 146 -19.79 -7.36 14.19
N ARG A 147 -19.25 -8.50 14.65
CA ARG A 147 -17.85 -8.65 15.05
C ARG A 147 -17.01 -9.22 13.91
N TYR A 148 -15.86 -8.60 13.68
CA TYR A 148 -14.93 -8.95 12.62
C TYR A 148 -13.51 -9.08 13.18
N ALA A 149 -12.69 -9.89 12.52
CA ALA A 149 -11.27 -9.96 12.81
C ALA A 149 -10.51 -9.02 11.87
N ILE A 150 -9.77 -8.09 12.45
CA ILE A 150 -8.80 -7.25 11.74
C ILE A 150 -7.43 -7.89 11.92
N MET A 151 -6.84 -8.26 10.81
CA MET A 151 -5.57 -8.96 10.74
C MET A 151 -4.49 -8.00 10.26
N LEU A 152 -3.28 -8.12 10.83
CA LEU A 152 -2.12 -7.35 10.41
C LEU A 152 -0.93 -8.28 10.26
N GLU A 153 -0.24 -8.21 9.13
CA GLU A 153 1.04 -8.88 8.92
C GLU A 153 2.13 -7.83 8.71
N THR A 154 3.25 -7.97 9.40
CA THR A 154 4.41 -7.06 9.26
C THR A 154 5.72 -7.82 9.16
N ASN A 155 6.63 -7.30 8.36
CA ASN A 155 7.99 -7.84 8.18
C ASN A 155 8.96 -6.72 7.78
N ARG A 156 10.16 -6.70 8.36
CA ARG A 156 11.25 -5.82 7.95
C ARG A 156 12.43 -6.67 7.47
N SER A 157 12.91 -6.44 6.25
CA SER A 157 14.13 -7.10 5.80
C SER A 157 15.35 -6.69 6.64
N TYR A 158 16.39 -7.53 6.64
CA TYR A 158 17.61 -7.35 7.41
C TYR A 158 17.38 -7.34 8.92
N ASP A 159 16.49 -8.19 9.43
CA ASP A 159 16.11 -8.30 10.85
C ASP A 159 16.58 -9.61 11.48
N TRP A 160 17.88 -9.87 11.37
CA TRP A 160 18.51 -11.09 11.91
C TRP A 160 18.74 -11.01 13.42
N ASN A 161 18.71 -12.17 14.08
CA ASN A 161 19.04 -12.34 15.49
C ASN A 161 19.79 -13.66 15.73
N ALA A 162 19.91 -14.08 17.00
CA ALA A 162 20.59 -15.32 17.38
C ALA A 162 19.91 -16.60 16.83
N THR A 163 18.60 -16.58 16.64
CA THR A 163 17.81 -17.71 16.11
C THR A 163 17.74 -17.66 14.59
N TYR A 164 17.43 -16.48 14.03
CA TYR A 164 17.22 -16.22 12.61
C TYR A 164 18.45 -15.49 12.05
N THR A 165 19.43 -16.27 11.62
CA THR A 165 20.72 -15.82 11.10
C THR A 165 20.69 -15.63 9.58
N ARG A 166 21.67 -14.90 9.03
CA ARG A 166 21.85 -14.77 7.58
C ARG A 166 21.90 -16.10 6.83
N LYS A 167 22.40 -17.15 7.48
CA LYS A 167 22.59 -18.47 6.87
C LYS A 167 21.29 -19.26 6.76
N ASN A 168 20.37 -19.11 7.71
CA ASN A 168 19.15 -19.94 7.80
C ASN A 168 17.86 -19.18 7.50
N SER A 169 17.86 -17.85 7.39
CA SER A 169 16.64 -17.07 7.18
C SER A 169 16.71 -15.98 6.10
N GLY A 170 17.71 -16.09 5.22
CA GLY A 170 17.80 -15.28 4.01
C GLY A 170 17.90 -13.79 4.28
N VAL A 171 17.37 -12.97 3.37
CA VAL A 171 17.45 -11.49 3.46
C VAL A 171 16.48 -10.90 4.49
N ASN A 172 15.42 -11.61 4.85
CA ASN A 172 14.45 -11.09 5.81
C ASN A 172 14.99 -11.10 7.23
N GLY A 173 15.58 -12.20 7.66
CA GLY A 173 15.90 -12.39 9.07
C GLY A 173 14.75 -13.09 9.76
N GLN A 174 14.14 -12.47 10.75
CA GLN A 174 12.96 -13.01 11.42
C GLN A 174 11.78 -13.18 10.44
N PRO A 175 10.88 -14.16 10.68
CA PRO A 175 9.64 -14.30 9.92
C PRO A 175 8.73 -13.09 10.11
N SER A 176 7.76 -12.93 9.19
CA SER A 176 6.66 -11.99 9.40
C SER A 176 5.87 -12.35 10.66
N ILE A 177 5.35 -11.34 11.34
CA ILE A 177 4.48 -11.52 12.51
C ILE A 177 3.05 -11.18 12.13
N ILE A 178 2.13 -12.04 12.53
CA ILE A 178 0.71 -11.87 12.34
C ILE A 178 0.09 -11.43 13.67
N TYR A 179 -0.67 -10.35 13.60
CA TYR A 179 -1.45 -9.82 14.69
C TYR A 179 -2.94 -9.89 14.36
N ARG A 180 -3.76 -9.97 15.40
CA ARG A 180 -5.22 -9.97 15.31
C ARG A 180 -5.80 -8.99 16.31
N ALA A 181 -6.80 -8.25 15.87
CA ALA A 181 -7.68 -7.42 16.68
C ALA A 181 -9.13 -7.80 16.35
N GLU A 182 -10.02 -7.86 17.33
CA GLU A 182 -11.46 -8.04 17.08
C GLU A 182 -12.16 -6.71 17.24
N LEU A 183 -12.99 -6.33 16.25
CA LEU A 183 -13.63 -5.02 16.18
C LEU A 183 -15.12 -5.19 15.89
N GLU A 184 -15.98 -4.44 16.58
CA GLU A 184 -17.41 -4.39 16.27
C GLU A 184 -17.69 -3.27 15.27
N ILE A 185 -18.47 -3.56 14.24
CA ILE A 185 -18.88 -2.61 13.21
C ILE A 185 -20.38 -2.34 13.37
N GLY A 186 -20.80 -1.08 13.27
CA GLY A 186 -22.21 -0.67 13.32
C GLY A 186 -22.87 -0.75 14.70
N CYS A 187 -22.09 -0.64 15.79
CA CYS A 187 -22.55 -0.70 17.17
C CYS A 187 -21.95 0.41 18.06
N GLY A 188 -21.58 1.55 17.46
CA GLY A 188 -20.81 2.60 18.11
C GLY A 188 -19.37 2.68 17.63
N SER A 189 -18.71 3.79 17.97
CA SER A 189 -17.26 3.89 17.81
C SER A 189 -16.55 3.03 18.86
N ASN A 190 -15.60 2.19 18.43
CA ASN A 190 -14.80 1.34 19.32
C ASN A 190 -13.36 1.24 18.82
N THR A 191 -12.46 0.78 19.70
CA THR A 191 -11.04 0.63 19.40
C THR A 191 -10.55 -0.71 19.92
N ALA A 192 -9.72 -1.39 19.12
CA ALA A 192 -9.09 -2.64 19.46
C ALA A 192 -7.58 -2.57 19.27
N LEU A 193 -6.84 -3.21 20.17
CA LEU A 193 -5.39 -3.37 20.09
C LEU A 193 -5.05 -4.67 19.36
N PHE A 194 -4.02 -4.61 18.52
CA PHE A 194 -3.50 -5.78 17.83
C PHE A 194 -2.68 -6.65 18.78
N GLN A 195 -3.01 -7.94 18.86
CA GLN A 195 -2.28 -8.94 19.64
C GLN A 195 -1.55 -9.90 18.69
N PRO A 196 -0.27 -10.24 18.93
CA PRO A 196 0.45 -11.17 18.08
C PRO A 196 -0.13 -12.57 18.29
N ILE A 197 -0.45 -13.26 17.18
CA ILE A 197 -1.04 -14.61 17.20
C ILE A 197 -0.12 -15.66 16.59
N GLY A 198 0.95 -15.26 15.90
CA GLY A 198 1.86 -16.19 15.28
C GLY A 198 2.78 -15.56 14.23
N THR A 199 3.40 -16.42 13.45
CA THR A 199 4.38 -16.07 12.42
C THR A 199 3.99 -16.63 11.06
N GLY A 200 4.45 -15.97 9.99
CA GLY A 200 4.39 -16.50 8.62
C GLY A 200 5.58 -17.42 8.33
N SER A 201 5.66 -17.93 7.11
CA SER A 201 6.84 -18.69 6.69
C SER A 201 8.08 -17.79 6.59
N VAL A 202 9.20 -18.24 7.16
CA VAL A 202 10.49 -17.52 7.13
C VAL A 202 10.91 -17.17 5.70
N ASP A 203 10.70 -18.10 4.77
CA ASP A 203 11.10 -18.03 3.37
C ASP A 203 9.94 -17.74 2.40
N GLY A 204 8.73 -17.56 2.92
CA GLY A 204 7.52 -17.41 2.11
C GLY A 204 7.04 -18.65 1.36
N SER A 205 7.52 -19.85 1.73
CA SER A 205 7.13 -21.11 1.06
C SER A 205 5.65 -21.49 1.19
N ASP A 206 4.96 -20.99 2.22
CA ASP A 206 3.51 -21.13 2.36
C ASP A 206 2.86 -19.94 3.08
N SER A 207 1.53 -19.90 3.01
CA SER A 207 0.69 -18.82 3.56
C SER A 207 0.01 -19.20 4.88
N ARG A 208 0.56 -20.15 5.64
CA ARG A 208 -0.02 -20.59 6.92
C ARG A 208 0.45 -19.71 8.07
N ILE A 209 -0.45 -19.45 9.02
CA ILE A 209 -0.09 -18.87 10.32
C ILE A 209 0.43 -19.97 11.22
N ARG A 210 1.63 -19.80 11.78
CA ARG A 210 2.22 -20.72 12.76
C ARG A 210 2.09 -20.14 14.16
N PRO A 211 1.49 -20.89 15.12
CA PRO A 211 1.35 -20.39 16.48
C PRO A 211 2.72 -20.26 17.15
N GLY A 212 2.83 -19.29 18.04
CA GLY A 212 4.03 -19.04 18.83
C GLY A 212 4.98 -18.00 18.21
N LEU A 213 5.82 -17.44 19.08
CA LEU A 213 6.75 -16.34 18.79
C LEU A 213 8.19 -16.71 19.20
N HIS A 214 8.51 -18.00 19.23
CA HIS A 214 9.80 -18.48 19.72
C HIS A 214 10.96 -17.91 18.87
N GLY A 215 11.96 -17.36 19.56
CA GLY A 215 13.14 -16.78 18.94
C GLY A 215 12.93 -15.43 18.25
N ILE A 216 11.74 -14.84 18.37
CA ILE A 216 11.42 -13.51 17.84
C ILE A 216 11.80 -12.44 18.86
N ASP A 217 12.49 -11.37 18.43
CA ASP A 217 12.91 -10.24 19.26
C ASP A 217 12.55 -8.88 18.63
N THR A 218 13.41 -8.30 17.80
CA THR A 218 13.27 -6.96 17.20
C THR A 218 12.07 -6.86 16.27
N ALA A 219 11.63 -7.97 15.66
CA ALA A 219 10.42 -7.99 14.83
C ALA A 219 9.14 -7.68 15.64
N LEU A 220 9.09 -8.02 16.94
CA LEU A 220 7.98 -7.64 17.83
C LEU A 220 8.00 -6.15 18.21
N GLN A 221 9.12 -5.48 17.98
CA GLN A 221 9.38 -4.09 18.37
C GLN A 221 9.48 -3.15 17.16
N LEU A 222 9.01 -3.60 15.98
CA LEU A 222 8.85 -2.76 14.79
C LEU A 222 7.81 -1.65 15.05
N PHE A 223 6.79 -1.95 15.85
CA PHE A 223 5.78 -0.99 16.29
C PHE A 223 5.70 -1.00 17.82
N SER A 224 5.61 0.18 18.43
CA SER A 224 5.41 0.32 19.87
C SER A 224 3.93 0.24 20.27
N SER A 225 3.04 0.60 19.33
CA SER A 225 1.60 0.44 19.48
C SER A 225 0.95 0.21 18.11
N MET A 226 -0.06 -0.65 18.07
CA MET A 226 -0.89 -0.88 16.89
C MET A 226 -2.33 -1.00 17.35
N GLN A 227 -3.19 -0.15 16.79
CA GLN A 227 -4.61 -0.14 17.10
C GLN A 227 -5.45 0.13 15.84
N VAL A 228 -6.68 -0.37 15.87
CA VAL A 228 -7.71 -0.10 14.88
C VAL A 228 -8.94 0.45 15.57
N THR A 229 -9.51 1.51 15.02
CA THR A 229 -10.71 2.16 15.53
C THR A 229 -11.79 2.12 14.47
N SER A 230 -12.99 1.67 14.83
CA SER A 230 -14.21 1.94 14.05
C SER A 230 -14.77 3.28 14.52
N ARG A 231 -14.97 4.22 13.60
CA ARG A 231 -15.64 5.50 13.85
C ARG A 231 -17.01 5.48 13.21
N GLU A 232 -18.03 5.76 13.99
CA GLU A 232 -19.33 6.18 13.46
C GLU A 232 -19.26 7.69 13.13
N GLN A 233 -19.94 8.09 12.04
CA GLN A 233 -20.11 9.50 11.69
C GLN A 233 -21.29 10.11 12.43
#